data_AF-A0A4P7L047-F1
#
_entry.id   AF-A0A4P7L047-F1
#
_cell.length_a   1.000
_cell.length_b   1.000
_cell.length_c   1.000
_cell.angle_alpha   90.00
_cell.angle_beta   90.00
_cell.angle_gamma   90.00
#
_symmetry.space_group_name_H-M   'P 1'
#
loop_
_entity.id
_entity.type
_entity.pdbx_description
1 polymer ?
#
loop_
_entity_poly.entity_id
_entity_poly.type
_entity_poly.pdbx_seq_one_letter_code
_entity_poly.pdbx_strand_id
1 'polypeptide(L)'
;MILHELIVRPVSVKQLTLRQHKQQLKRMSPIGIAPIALSLMGLLSSCSSTRTEYVQAPHIPIPSHLLADCLPPAITDNMTWRDSLILNEQLLTVIEQCNFDKQAIRRIEEQRNDN
;
A
#
# COMPACT_ATOMS: atom_id res chain seq x y z
N MET A 1 28.48 -85.16 -15.45
CA MET A 1 27.74 -83.98 -15.94
C MET A 1 26.43 -83.96 -15.18
N ILE A 2 26.16 -83.11 -14.21
CA ILE A 2 26.32 -81.65 -14.21
C ILE A 2 26.69 -81.19 -12.79
N LEU A 3 27.70 -80.32 -12.76
CA LEU A 3 28.19 -79.50 -11.66
C LEU A 3 27.19 -78.36 -11.42
N HIS A 4 26.74 -78.10 -10.18
CA HIS A 4 26.31 -76.75 -9.81
C HIS A 4 26.32 -76.52 -8.30
N GLU A 5 27.47 -76.02 -7.83
CA GLU A 5 27.67 -74.99 -6.81
C GLU A 5 26.40 -74.38 -6.19
N LEU A 6 26.13 -74.69 -4.91
CA LEU A 6 25.25 -73.90 -4.04
C LEU A 6 26.05 -72.72 -3.48
N ILE A 7 26.12 -71.67 -4.31
CA ILE A 7 26.64 -70.36 -3.93
C ILE A 7 25.73 -69.77 -2.85
N VAL A 8 26.22 -69.74 -1.61
CA VAL A 8 25.69 -68.90 -0.54
C VAL A 8 25.87 -67.43 -0.98
N ARG A 9 24.78 -66.78 -1.41
CA ARG A 9 24.82 -65.37 -1.79
C ARG A 9 24.94 -64.51 -0.52
N PRO A 10 25.92 -63.59 -0.43
CA PRO A 10 25.99 -62.68 0.70
C PRO A 10 24.86 -61.65 0.60
N VAL A 11 23.97 -61.61 1.59
CA VAL A 11 22.99 -60.53 1.71
C VAL A 11 23.76 -59.25 2.04
N SER A 12 23.78 -58.32 1.08
CA SER A 12 24.48 -57.03 1.23
C SER A 12 23.80 -56.15 2.27
N VAL A 13 24.58 -55.62 3.21
CA VAL A 13 24.18 -54.67 4.27
C VAL A 13 23.34 -53.50 3.73
N LYS A 14 23.59 -53.07 2.49
CA LYS A 14 22.85 -52.01 1.80
C LYS A 14 21.37 -52.34 1.56
N GLN A 15 21.03 -53.62 1.38
CA GLN A 15 19.63 -54.05 1.23
C GLN A 15 18.88 -54.03 2.55
N LEU A 16 19.58 -54.26 3.66
CA LEU A 16 19.00 -54.22 5.00
C LEU A 16 18.66 -52.78 5.39
N THR A 17 19.57 -51.83 5.13
CA THR A 17 19.38 -50.41 5.47
C THR A 17 18.26 -49.75 4.65
N LEU A 18 18.13 -50.09 3.37
CA LEU A 18 17.09 -49.54 2.49
C LEU A 18 15.68 -50.05 2.88
N ARG A 19 15.58 -51.30 3.35
CA ARG A 19 14.36 -51.85 3.96
C ARG A 19 14.03 -51.17 5.28
N GLN A 20 15.03 -50.97 6.15
CA GLN A 20 14.86 -50.26 7.42
C GLN A 20 14.39 -48.82 7.21
N HIS A 21 14.97 -48.07 6.26
CA HIS A 21 14.57 -46.68 5.97
C HIS A 21 13.13 -46.58 5.45
N LYS A 22 12.70 -47.51 4.58
CA LYS A 22 11.29 -47.59 4.14
C LYS A 22 10.34 -47.94 5.29
N GLN A 23 10.76 -48.79 6.21
CA GLN A 23 9.98 -49.13 7.42
C GLN A 23 9.88 -47.96 8.40
N GLN A 24 10.95 -47.17 8.57
CA GLN A 24 10.96 -45.96 9.42
C GLN A 24 10.03 -44.89 8.86
N LEU A 25 10.04 -44.66 7.53
CA LEU A 25 9.13 -43.71 6.89
C LEU A 25 7.66 -44.14 7.02
N LYS A 26 7.38 -45.45 6.95
CA LYS A 26 6.03 -46.02 7.13
C LYS A 26 5.55 -46.00 8.59
N ARG A 27 6.46 -45.81 9.56
CA ARG A 27 6.17 -45.76 11.00
C ARG A 27 5.84 -44.34 11.50
N MET A 28 5.98 -43.34 10.64
CA MET A 28 5.59 -41.96 10.95
C MET A 28 4.06 -41.88 10.90
N SER A 29 3.45 -42.10 12.05
CA SER A 29 2.00 -42.07 12.23
C SER A 29 1.45 -40.67 11.91
N PRO A 30 0.40 -40.53 11.06
CA PRO A 30 -0.18 -39.25 10.66
C PRO A 30 -0.90 -38.51 11.81
N ILE A 31 -1.01 -39.15 12.98
CA ILE A 31 -1.75 -38.68 14.15
C ILE A 31 -1.23 -37.32 14.65
N GLY A 32 0.05 -37.01 14.44
CA GLY A 32 0.65 -35.73 14.87
C GLY A 32 0.45 -34.54 13.92
N ILE A 33 0.24 -34.78 12.62
CA ILE A 33 0.18 -33.71 11.61
C ILE A 33 -1.23 -33.11 11.53
N ALA A 34 -2.26 -33.96 11.65
CA ALA A 34 -3.66 -33.54 11.61
C ALA A 34 -4.04 -32.48 12.68
N PRO A 35 -3.70 -32.63 13.98
CA PRO A 35 -4.06 -31.62 14.99
C PRO A 35 -3.32 -30.30 14.80
N ILE A 36 -2.08 -30.34 14.29
CA ILE A 36 -1.26 -29.15 14.01
C ILE A 36 -1.80 -28.40 12.79
N ALA A 37 -2.18 -29.10 11.73
CA ALA A 37 -2.80 -28.47 10.56
C ALA A 37 -4.16 -27.83 10.91
N LEU A 38 -4.95 -28.50 11.76
CA LEU A 38 -6.24 -27.99 12.21
C LEU A 38 -6.09 -26.73 13.10
N SER A 39 -5.10 -26.73 14.01
CA SER A 39 -4.85 -25.56 14.86
C SER A 39 -4.33 -24.35 14.07
N LEU A 40 -3.46 -24.57 13.08
CA LEU A 40 -2.96 -23.51 12.19
C LEU A 40 -4.09 -22.87 11.37
N MET A 41 -5.03 -23.66 10.85
CA MET A 41 -6.20 -23.12 10.13
C MET A 41 -7.12 -22.29 11.03
N GLY A 42 -7.32 -22.70 12.28
CA GLY A 42 -8.07 -21.93 13.28
C GLY A 42 -7.42 -20.58 13.62
N LEU A 43 -6.08 -20.55 13.74
CA LEU A 43 -5.34 -19.33 14.03
C LEU A 43 -5.37 -18.32 12.87
N LEU A 44 -5.26 -18.81 11.62
CA LEU A 44 -5.30 -17.97 10.41
C LEU A 44 -6.69 -17.37 10.13
N SER A 45 -7.76 -17.99 10.62
CA SER A 45 -9.14 -17.52 10.43
C SER A 45 -9.61 -16.54 11.52
N SER A 46 -8.87 -16.38 12.63
CA SER A 46 -9.29 -15.47 13.72
C SER A 46 -9.03 -13.98 13.43
N CYS A 47 -8.31 -13.64 12.37
CA CYS A 47 -8.04 -12.26 11.95
C CYS A 47 -9.00 -11.82 10.83
N SER A 48 -10.31 -11.84 11.06
CA SER A 48 -11.29 -11.52 10.00
C SER A 48 -12.46 -10.61 10.41
N SER A 49 -12.45 -10.00 11.59
CA SER A 49 -13.56 -9.11 11.96
C SER A 49 -13.10 -7.83 12.64
N THR A 50 -12.31 -7.03 11.92
CA THR A 50 -12.28 -5.60 12.15
C THR A 50 -13.41 -4.97 11.35
N ARG A 51 -14.47 -4.50 12.02
CA ARG A 51 -15.50 -3.67 11.40
C ARG A 51 -14.84 -2.37 10.95
N THR A 52 -14.63 -2.19 9.65
CA THR A 52 -14.17 -0.92 9.09
C THR A 52 -15.35 0.06 9.12
N GLU A 53 -15.44 0.87 10.16
CA GLU A 53 -16.28 2.05 10.12
C GLU A 53 -15.59 3.08 9.23
N TYR A 54 -16.13 3.29 8.04
CA TYR A 54 -15.74 4.39 7.18
C TYR A 54 -16.25 5.67 7.80
N VAL A 55 -15.38 6.31 8.58
CA VAL A 55 -15.62 7.67 9.07
C VAL A 55 -15.24 8.63 7.96
N GLN A 56 -16.06 9.65 7.75
CA GLN A 56 -15.73 10.70 6.79
C GLN A 56 -14.44 11.39 7.26
N ALA A 57 -13.44 11.47 6.38
CA ALA A 57 -12.20 12.16 6.67
C ALA A 57 -12.51 13.61 7.12
N PRO A 58 -11.82 14.15 8.14
CA PRO A 58 -12.02 15.52 8.59
C PRO A 58 -11.82 16.48 7.41
N HIS A 59 -12.90 17.15 6.98
CA HIS A 59 -12.83 18.13 5.91
C HIS A 59 -12.14 19.39 6.44
N ILE A 60 -10.87 19.62 6.10
CA ILE A 60 -10.17 20.88 6.38
C ILE A 60 -10.73 21.94 5.42
N PRO A 61 -11.57 22.89 5.84
CA PRO A 61 -12.15 23.85 4.91
C PRO A 61 -11.06 24.81 4.40
N ILE A 62 -11.13 25.15 3.11
CA ILE A 62 -10.31 26.23 2.57
C ILE A 62 -10.79 27.56 3.21
N PRO A 63 -9.88 28.36 3.78
CA PRO A 63 -10.22 29.68 4.30
C PRO A 63 -10.94 30.55 3.26
N SER A 64 -12.01 31.24 3.65
CA SER A 64 -12.83 32.04 2.73
C SER A 64 -12.07 33.16 2.01
N HIS A 65 -11.02 33.71 2.62
CA HIS A 65 -10.19 34.75 2.01
C HIS A 65 -9.42 34.24 0.78
N LEU A 66 -9.06 32.96 0.74
CA LEU A 66 -8.38 32.35 -0.42
C LEU A 66 -9.35 32.12 -1.58
N LEU A 67 -10.64 32.07 -1.29
CA LEU A 67 -11.71 31.88 -2.27
C LEU A 67 -12.33 33.21 -2.71
N ALA A 68 -11.76 34.34 -2.30
CA ALA A 68 -12.21 35.65 -2.74
C ALA A 68 -11.93 35.84 -4.24
N ASP A 69 -12.83 36.54 -4.93
CA ASP A 69 -12.67 36.82 -6.36
C ASP A 69 -11.47 37.76 -6.62
N CYS A 70 -10.74 37.45 -7.69
CA CYS A 70 -9.68 38.31 -8.22
C CYS A 70 -10.28 39.50 -8.98
N LEU A 71 -10.78 40.49 -8.25
CA LEU A 71 -11.41 41.67 -8.85
C LEU A 71 -10.33 42.65 -9.35
N PRO A 72 -10.39 43.07 -10.63
CA PRO A 72 -9.53 44.14 -11.10
C PRO A 72 -9.93 45.48 -10.45
N PRO A 73 -9.00 46.44 -10.36
CA PRO A 73 -9.32 47.81 -9.97
C PRO A 73 -10.31 48.43 -10.98
N ALA A 74 -11.08 49.41 -10.52
CA ALA A 74 -12.02 50.14 -11.37
C ALA A 74 -11.27 50.90 -12.47
N ILE A 75 -11.74 50.76 -13.71
CA ILE A 75 -11.19 51.46 -14.88
C ILE A 75 -12.11 52.62 -15.22
N THR A 76 -11.52 53.80 -15.42
CA THR A 76 -12.23 55.03 -15.80
C THR A 76 -12.20 55.21 -17.32
N ASP A 77 -13.28 55.73 -17.91
CA ASP A 77 -13.37 56.02 -19.35
C ASP A 77 -12.35 57.08 -19.83
N ASN A 78 -11.87 57.90 -18.91
CA ASN A 78 -10.84 58.91 -19.13
C ASN A 78 -9.65 58.59 -18.22
N MET A 79 -8.49 58.33 -18.83
CA MET A 79 -7.23 58.14 -18.12
C MET A 79 -6.11 58.94 -18.80
N THR A 80 -5.25 59.57 -18.01
CA THR A 80 -3.99 60.11 -18.53
C THR A 80 -2.97 58.99 -18.72
N TRP A 81 -1.89 59.25 -19.45
CA TRP A 81 -0.77 58.31 -19.58
C TRP A 81 -0.16 57.93 -18.22
N ARG A 82 -0.18 58.83 -17.23
CA ARG A 82 0.31 58.51 -15.88
C ARG A 82 -0.63 57.53 -15.19
N ASP A 83 -1.93 57.71 -15.34
CA ASP A 83 -2.93 56.86 -14.70
C ASP A 83 -2.87 55.42 -15.23
N SER A 84 -2.53 55.23 -16.51
CA SER A 84 -2.35 53.89 -17.09
C SER A 84 -1.15 53.14 -16.49
N LEU A 85 -0.09 53.85 -16.12
CA LEU A 85 1.05 53.24 -15.40
C LEU A 85 0.65 52.77 -14.01
N ILE A 86 -0.10 53.61 -13.27
CA ILE A 86 -0.62 53.27 -11.93
C ILE A 86 -1.59 52.08 -12.03
N LEU A 87 -2.46 52.07 -13.04
CA LEU A 87 -3.38 50.96 -13.29
C LEU A 87 -2.62 49.65 -13.54
N ASN A 88 -1.55 49.67 -14.34
CA ASN A 88 -0.75 48.48 -14.61
C ASN A 88 -0.06 47.94 -13.35
N GLU A 89 0.46 48.83 -12.50
CA GLU A 89 1.01 48.44 -11.19
C GLU A 89 -0.07 47.75 -10.34
N GLN A 90 -1.25 48.36 -10.20
CA GLN A 90 -2.36 47.80 -9.43
C GLN A 90 -2.80 46.43 -9.96
N LEU A 91 -2.89 46.28 -11.29
CA LEU A 91 -3.22 45.01 -11.93
C LEU A 91 -2.18 43.93 -11.63
N LEU A 92 -0.89 44.26 -11.68
CA LEU A 92 0.18 43.33 -11.33
C LEU A 92 0.08 42.91 -9.87
N THR A 93 -0.17 43.84 -8.94
CA THR A 93 -0.36 43.51 -7.52
C THR A 93 -1.55 42.57 -7.29
N VAL A 94 -2.68 42.78 -7.97
CA VAL A 94 -3.84 41.86 -7.88
C VAL A 94 -3.47 40.47 -8.39
N ILE A 95 -2.75 40.38 -9.51
CA ILE A 95 -2.31 39.10 -10.08
C ILE A 95 -1.34 38.38 -9.12
N GLU A 96 -0.39 39.10 -8.53
CA GLU A 96 0.56 38.54 -7.56
C GLU A 96 -0.15 37.97 -6.34
N GLN A 97 -1.07 38.72 -5.75
CA GLN A 97 -1.86 38.25 -4.60
C GLN A 97 -2.69 37.02 -4.95
N CYS A 98 -3.39 37.05 -6.09
CA CYS A 98 -4.18 35.90 -6.53
C CYS A 98 -3.33 34.65 -6.82
N ASN A 99 -2.11 34.82 -7.33
CA ASN A 99 -1.20 33.71 -7.52
C ASN A 99 -0.71 33.14 -6.18
N PHE A 100 -0.48 33.99 -5.19
CA PHE A 100 -0.16 33.57 -3.83
C PHE A 100 -1.30 32.77 -3.20
N ASP A 101 -2.54 33.25 -3.32
CA ASP A 101 -3.72 32.57 -2.78
C ASP A 101 -3.96 31.20 -3.46
N LYS A 102 -3.80 31.13 -4.79
CA LYS A 102 -3.82 29.84 -5.52
C LYS A 102 -2.75 28.87 -5.02
N GLN A 103 -1.56 29.37 -4.71
CA GLN A 103 -0.49 28.54 -4.18
C GLN A 103 -0.82 28.04 -2.77
N ALA A 104 -1.43 28.87 -1.93
CA ALA A 104 -1.90 28.46 -0.61
C ALA A 104 -2.99 27.37 -0.71
N ILE A 105 -3.95 27.51 -1.63
CA ILE A 105 -4.96 26.47 -1.90
C ILE A 105 -4.29 25.16 -2.32
N ARG A 106 -3.33 25.19 -3.25
CA ARG A 106 -2.62 23.97 -3.69
C ARG A 106 -1.96 23.24 -2.53
N ARG A 107 -1.30 23.96 -1.62
CA ARG A 107 -0.68 23.36 -0.41
C ARG A 107 -1.72 22.71 0.51
N ILE A 108 -2.88 23.33 0.69
CA ILE A 108 -3.98 22.77 1.50
C ILE A 108 -4.51 21.48 0.85
N GLU A 109 -4.67 21.46 -0.47
CA GLU A 109 -5.11 20.27 -1.19
C GLU A 109 -4.05 19.16 -1.25
N GLU A 110 -2.76 19.50 -1.32
CA GLU A 110 -1.65 18.54 -1.18
C GLU A 110 -1.71 17.86 0.20
N GLN A 111 -1.88 18.63 1.28
CA GLN A 111 -2.04 18.09 2.64
C GLN A 111 -3.26 17.17 2.81
N ARG A 112 -4.29 17.34 1.98
CA ARG A 112 -5.47 16.46 1.97
C ARG A 112 -5.21 15.15 1.25
N ASN A 113 -4.42 15.18 0.17
CA ASN A 113 -4.11 14.01 -0.64
C ASN A 113 -2.96 13.16 -0.06
N ASP A 114 -2.11 13.75 0.77
CA ASP A 114 -1.00 13.05 1.45
C ASP A 114 -1.44 12.26 2.70
N ASN A 115 -2.68 12.45 3.18
CA ASN A 115 -3.29 11.74 4.31
C ASN A 115 -4.20 10.59 3.85
#